data_AF-A0A6A5WAT4-F1
#
_entry.id   AF-A0A6A5WAT4-F1
#
_cell.length_a   1.000
_cell.length_b   1.000
_cell.length_c   1.000
_cell.angle_alpha   90.00
_cell.angle_beta   90.00
_cell.angle_gamma   90.00
#
_symmetry.space_group_name_H-M   'P 1'
#
loop_
_entity.id
_entity.type
_entity.pdbx_description
1 polymer ?
#
loop_
_entity_poly.entity_id
_entity_poly.type
_entity_poly.pdbx_seq_one_letter_code
_entity_poly.pdbx_strand_id
1 'polypeptide(L)'
;MESVLAILPQAKGFLPQWLFITSVLALGNTAQAYLTTSFTQRVYNTWNPKYPTSSTGKVSKVPSNSPATPLSSRTFGTWTFLQGVVRMYAAYNINDGRFYSLAMCVYAVAWMHFVSEWLVFRTAKWGEGLAGPVIVSTGSLIWMFLQWGSYVD
;
A
#
# COMPACT_ATOMS: atom_id res chain seq x y z
N MET A 1 -23.42 -14.50 10.28
CA MET A 1 -22.04 -14.38 10.82
C MET A 1 -21.17 -15.53 10.33
N GLU A 2 -21.68 -16.77 10.34
CA GLU A 2 -21.10 -17.99 9.74
C GLU A 2 -20.48 -17.79 8.34
N SER A 3 -21.21 -17.18 7.39
CA SER A 3 -20.73 -17.05 6.00
C SER A 3 -19.54 -16.09 5.83
N VAL A 4 -19.39 -15.10 6.71
CA VAL A 4 -18.25 -14.16 6.67
C VAL A 4 -16.99 -14.83 7.21
N LEU A 5 -17.13 -15.67 8.23
CA LEU A 5 -16.02 -16.44 8.78
C LEU A 5 -15.47 -17.47 7.78
N ALA A 6 -16.33 -18.06 6.95
CA ALA A 6 -15.92 -19.01 5.91
C ALA A 6 -15.02 -18.38 4.83
N ILE A 7 -15.14 -17.07 4.58
CA ILE A 7 -14.32 -16.37 3.59
C ILE A 7 -12.96 -16.00 4.16
N LEU A 8 -12.83 -15.82 5.47
CA LEU A 8 -11.56 -15.43 6.09
C LEU A 8 -10.52 -16.57 5.99
N PRO A 9 -9.21 -16.23 5.94
CA PRO A 9 -8.17 -17.24 6.04
C PRO A 9 -8.28 -18.02 7.36
N GLN A 10 -8.27 -19.36 7.26
CA GLN A 10 -8.45 -20.27 8.40
C GLN A 10 -7.13 -20.70 9.07
N ALA A 11 -5.99 -20.25 8.55
CA ALA A 11 -4.69 -20.60 9.11
C ALA A 11 -4.54 -20.01 10.53
N LYS A 12 -3.82 -20.74 11.41
CA LYS A 12 -3.65 -20.35 12.82
C LYS A 12 -2.88 -19.04 12.93
N GLY A 13 -3.38 -18.12 13.76
CA GLY A 13 -2.73 -16.84 14.06
C GLY A 13 -3.34 -15.64 13.30
N PHE A 14 -2.89 -14.43 13.64
CA PHE A 14 -3.51 -13.18 13.15
C PHE A 14 -2.88 -12.64 11.85
N LEU A 15 -1.69 -13.11 11.49
CA LEU A 15 -0.99 -12.63 10.29
C LEU A 15 -1.77 -12.88 8.99
N PRO A 16 -2.39 -14.06 8.76
CA PRO A 16 -3.21 -14.31 7.57
C PRO A 16 -4.38 -13.33 7.44
N GLN A 17 -5.05 -13.04 8.55
CA GLN A 17 -6.17 -12.10 8.60
C GLN A 17 -5.70 -10.67 8.29
N TRP A 18 -4.53 -10.28 8.79
CA TRP A 18 -3.92 -9.00 8.46
C TRP A 18 -3.55 -8.87 6.97
N LEU A 19 -2.97 -9.91 6.37
CA LEU A 19 -2.68 -9.95 4.92
C LEU A 19 -3.97 -9.83 4.11
N PHE A 20 -5.04 -10.52 4.52
CA PHE A 20 -6.35 -10.42 3.91
C PHE A 20 -6.89 -8.97 4.01
N ILE A 21 -6.88 -8.36 5.19
CA ILE A 21 -7.35 -6.97 5.38
C ILE A 21 -6.56 -6.01 4.47
N THR A 22 -5.23 -6.09 4.46
CA THR A 22 -4.41 -5.20 3.63
C THR A 22 -4.59 -5.44 2.14
N SER A 23 -4.95 -6.65 1.72
CA SER A 23 -5.33 -6.93 0.32
C SER A 23 -6.65 -6.28 -0.07
N VAL A 24 -7.66 -6.31 0.80
CA VAL A 24 -8.96 -5.65 0.57
C VAL A 24 -8.78 -4.13 0.53
N LEU A 25 -7.99 -3.56 1.44
CA LEU A 25 -7.64 -2.13 1.42
C LEU A 25 -6.93 -1.75 0.11
N ALA A 26 -6.06 -2.62 -0.41
CA ALA A 26 -5.40 -2.40 -1.69
C ALA A 26 -6.39 -2.34 -2.87
N LEU A 27 -7.48 -3.12 -2.84
CA LEU A 27 -8.56 -3.00 -3.84
C LEU A 27 -9.26 -1.64 -3.77
N GLY A 28 -9.57 -1.17 -2.56
CA GLY A 28 -10.14 0.17 -2.35
C GLY A 28 -9.22 1.28 -2.87
N ASN A 29 -7.93 1.21 -2.52
CA ASN A 29 -6.91 2.16 -3.00
C ASN A 29 -6.74 2.10 -4.53
N THR A 30 -6.82 0.91 -5.12
CA THR A 30 -6.81 0.74 -6.58
C THR A 30 -7.98 1.46 -7.20
N ALA A 31 -9.22 1.19 -6.75
CA ALA A 31 -10.40 1.85 -7.27
C ALA A 31 -10.29 3.38 -7.13
N GLN A 32 -9.85 3.88 -5.97
CA GLN A 32 -9.63 5.30 -5.73
C GLN A 32 -8.64 5.89 -6.73
N ALA A 33 -7.51 5.22 -7.01
CA ALA A 33 -6.48 5.70 -7.92
C ALA A 33 -6.91 5.74 -9.41
N TYR A 34 -7.91 4.94 -9.79
CA TYR A 34 -8.51 5.01 -11.13
C TYR A 34 -9.60 6.08 -11.24
N LEU A 35 -10.27 6.42 -10.14
CA LEU A 35 -11.35 7.40 -10.10
C LEU A 35 -10.88 8.82 -9.76
N THR A 36 -9.80 8.97 -9.00
CA THR A 36 -9.30 10.27 -8.53
C THR A 36 -7.79 10.27 -8.30
N THR A 37 -7.15 11.42 -8.53
CA THR A 37 -5.73 11.65 -8.20
C THR A 37 -5.49 12.06 -6.75
N SER A 38 -6.56 12.30 -5.98
CA SER A 38 -6.50 12.93 -4.65
C SER A 38 -5.56 12.21 -3.68
N PHE A 39 -5.65 10.88 -3.59
CA PHE A 39 -4.78 10.11 -2.69
C PHE A 39 -3.32 10.15 -3.14
N THR A 40 -3.06 9.85 -4.41
CA THR A 40 -1.71 9.86 -4.98
C THR A 40 -1.04 11.24 -4.82
N GLN A 41 -1.79 12.32 -5.02
CA GLN A 41 -1.29 13.69 -4.84
C GLN A 41 -1.07 14.07 -3.36
N ARG A 42 -1.80 13.45 -2.42
CA ARG A 42 -1.53 13.60 -0.97
C ARG A 42 -0.27 12.88 -0.53
N VAL A 43 0.04 11.73 -1.13
CA VAL A 43 1.30 10.98 -0.91
C VAL A 43 2.47 11.79 -1.49
N TYR A 44 2.39 12.12 -2.79
CA TYR A 44 3.43 12.86 -3.49
C TYR A 44 3.11 14.36 -3.48
N ASN A 45 3.28 14.99 -2.33
CA ASN A 45 2.79 16.33 -2.05
C ASN A 45 3.89 17.39 -1.93
N THR A 46 5.14 17.04 -2.23
CA THR A 46 6.23 18.00 -2.20
C THR A 46 6.15 18.94 -3.39
N TRP A 47 6.25 20.24 -3.10
CA TRP A 47 6.17 21.31 -4.09
C TRP A 47 7.32 21.21 -5.10
N ASN A 48 7.00 21.31 -6.39
CA ASN A 48 7.98 21.52 -7.44
C ASN A 48 7.47 22.60 -8.42
N PRO A 49 8.26 23.66 -8.68
CA PRO A 49 7.85 24.81 -9.50
C PRO A 49 7.59 24.45 -10.97
N LYS A 50 8.00 23.25 -11.41
CA LYS A 50 7.73 22.75 -12.76
C LYS A 50 6.29 22.30 -12.98
N TYR A 51 5.51 22.04 -11.93
CA TYR A 51 4.14 21.54 -12.06
C TYR A 51 3.12 22.67 -11.85
N PRO A 52 2.16 22.85 -12.77
CA PRO A 52 1.20 23.94 -12.70
C PRO A 52 0.23 23.76 -11.53
N THR A 53 -0.01 24.87 -10.84
CA THR A 53 -0.98 25.02 -9.76
C THR A 53 -2.37 24.63 -10.27
N SER A 54 -2.96 23.54 -9.79
CA SER A 54 -4.36 23.20 -10.10
C SER A 54 -5.29 24.30 -9.58
N SER A 55 -5.78 25.16 -10.47
CA SER A 55 -6.51 26.40 -10.18
C SER A 55 -8.02 26.23 -10.07
N THR A 56 -8.52 25.04 -9.76
CA THR A 56 -9.96 24.84 -9.56
C THR A 56 -10.35 25.53 -8.25
N GLY A 57 -11.18 26.58 -8.33
CA GLY A 57 -11.62 27.44 -7.21
C GLY A 57 -12.42 26.76 -6.09
N LYS A 58 -12.34 25.44 -5.95
CA LYS A 58 -12.75 24.69 -4.76
C LYS A 58 -11.50 24.41 -3.93
N VAL A 59 -11.54 24.74 -2.65
CA VAL A 59 -10.50 24.39 -1.66
C VAL A 59 -10.30 22.87 -1.69
N SER A 60 -9.38 22.41 -2.52
CA SER A 60 -9.01 21.01 -2.60
C SER A 60 -8.04 20.77 -1.47
N LYS A 61 -8.29 19.80 -0.58
CA LYS A 61 -7.33 19.30 0.43
C LYS A 61 -6.05 18.70 -0.20
N VAL A 62 -5.88 18.85 -1.51
CA VAL A 62 -4.85 18.25 -2.33
C VAL A 62 -3.91 19.38 -2.76
N PRO A 63 -2.59 19.25 -2.53
CA PRO A 63 -1.65 20.31 -2.84
C PRO A 63 -1.67 20.62 -4.34
N SER A 64 -1.73 21.91 -4.68
CA SER A 64 -1.90 22.38 -6.05
C SER A 64 -0.72 22.08 -6.98
N ASN A 65 0.43 21.65 -6.46
CA ASN A 65 1.70 21.47 -7.18
C ASN A 65 2.29 20.06 -7.06
N SER A 66 1.44 19.03 -6.91
CA SER A 66 1.89 17.64 -6.85
C SER A 66 2.43 17.15 -8.21
N PRO A 67 3.55 16.41 -8.26
CA PRO A 67 4.01 15.74 -9.49
C PRO A 67 3.08 14.61 -9.96
N ALA A 68 2.12 14.17 -9.14
CA ALA A 68 1.26 13.06 -9.49
C ALA A 68 0.21 13.47 -10.54
N THR A 69 0.32 12.84 -11.70
CA THR A 69 -0.60 12.98 -12.85
C THR A 69 -1.70 11.92 -12.79
N PRO A 70 -2.79 12.06 -13.57
CA PRO A 70 -3.79 11.00 -13.71
C PRO A 70 -3.20 9.66 -14.19
N LEU A 71 -2.20 9.69 -15.07
CA LEU A 71 -1.53 8.47 -15.55
C LEU A 71 -0.70 7.81 -14.45
N SER A 72 0.08 8.59 -13.69
CA SER A 72 0.87 8.04 -12.59
C SER A 72 -0.02 7.55 -11.44
N SER A 73 -1.18 8.17 -11.22
CA SER A 73 -2.19 7.69 -10.27
C SER A 73 -2.73 6.31 -10.67
N ARG A 74 -3.14 6.12 -11.93
CA ARG A 74 -3.56 4.79 -12.41
C ARG A 74 -2.45 3.75 -12.29
N THR A 75 -1.20 4.13 -12.62
CA THR A 75 -0.03 3.24 -12.50
C THR A 75 0.21 2.82 -11.04
N PHE A 76 0.10 3.77 -10.10
CA PHE A 76 0.14 3.50 -8.67
C PHE A 76 -0.99 2.55 -8.23
N GLY A 77 -2.19 2.73 -8.79
CA GLY A 77 -3.33 1.84 -8.61
C GLY A 77 -3.03 0.41 -9.08
N THR A 78 -2.53 0.24 -10.31
CA THR A 78 -2.18 -1.07 -10.88
C THR A 78 -1.11 -1.78 -10.03
N TRP A 79 -0.09 -1.04 -9.59
CA TRP A 79 0.95 -1.57 -8.71
C TRP A 79 0.41 -1.97 -7.33
N THR A 80 -0.52 -1.18 -6.77
CA THR A 80 -1.18 -1.48 -5.50
C THR A 80 -2.07 -2.71 -5.61
N PHE A 81 -2.80 -2.85 -6.72
CA PHE A 81 -3.62 -4.02 -7.03
C PHE A 81 -2.78 -5.30 -7.07
N LEU A 82 -1.66 -5.28 -7.80
CA LEU A 82 -0.76 -6.42 -7.91
C LEU A 82 -0.25 -6.87 -6.53
N GLN A 83 0.17 -5.93 -5.68
CA GLN A 83 0.56 -6.26 -4.31
C GLN A 83 -0.60 -6.82 -3.48
N GLY A 84 -1.81 -6.29 -3.66
CA GLY A 84 -3.02 -6.81 -3.03
C GLY A 84 -3.28 -8.28 -3.39
N VAL A 85 -3.17 -8.63 -4.67
CA VAL A 85 -3.30 -10.02 -5.15
C VAL A 85 -2.26 -10.92 -4.49
N VAL A 86 -0.99 -10.53 -4.48
CA VAL A 86 0.08 -11.34 -3.83
C VAL A 86 -0.21 -11.56 -2.35
N ARG A 87 -0.62 -10.50 -1.62
CA ARG A 87 -0.99 -10.60 -0.20
C ARG A 87 -2.22 -11.49 0.02
N MET A 88 -3.21 -11.42 -0.86
CA MET A 88 -4.40 -12.27 -0.80
C MET A 88 -4.01 -13.75 -0.94
N TYR A 89 -3.20 -14.10 -1.94
CA TYR A 89 -2.73 -15.48 -2.11
C TYR A 89 -1.91 -15.96 -0.92
N ALA A 90 -1.01 -15.12 -0.39
CA ALA A 90 -0.25 -15.43 0.81
C ALA A 90 -1.12 -15.57 2.07
N ALA A 91 -2.22 -14.81 2.18
CA ALA A 91 -3.15 -14.94 3.29
C ALA A 91 -3.74 -16.36 3.38
N TYR A 92 -4.14 -16.94 2.24
CA TYR A 92 -4.68 -18.31 2.20
C TYR A 92 -3.62 -19.41 2.20
N ASN A 93 -2.37 -19.08 1.89
CA ASN A 93 -1.26 -20.04 1.80
C ASN A 93 -0.09 -19.66 2.72
N ILE A 94 -0.39 -19.13 3.91
CA ILE A 94 0.64 -18.55 4.79
C ILE A 94 1.71 -19.56 5.23
N ASN A 95 1.36 -20.85 5.26
CA ASN A 95 2.28 -21.91 5.68
C ASN A 95 3.24 -22.35 4.56
N ASP A 96 3.02 -21.91 3.32
CA ASP A 96 3.95 -22.14 2.23
C ASP A 96 4.99 -21.01 2.22
N GLY A 97 6.25 -21.37 2.52
CA GLY A 97 7.37 -20.43 2.57
C GLY A 97 7.58 -19.62 1.29
N ARG A 98 7.13 -20.10 0.12
CA ARG A 98 7.21 -19.37 -1.15
C ARG A 98 6.25 -18.19 -1.17
N PHE A 99 4.99 -18.43 -0.79
CA PHE A 99 3.99 -17.36 -0.71
C PHE A 99 4.29 -16.40 0.44
N TYR A 100 4.80 -16.91 1.56
CA TYR A 100 5.27 -16.07 2.67
C TYR A 100 6.38 -15.12 2.24
N SER A 101 7.41 -15.65 1.56
CA SER A 101 8.52 -14.86 1.02
C SER A 101 8.03 -13.81 0.01
N LEU A 102 7.11 -14.17 -0.89
CA LEU A 102 6.53 -13.24 -1.85
C LEU A 102 5.79 -12.09 -1.15
N ALA A 103 5.01 -12.38 -0.11
CA ALA A 103 4.35 -11.37 0.70
C ALA A 103 5.37 -10.44 1.41
N MET A 104 6.46 -11.00 1.95
CA MET A 104 7.55 -10.18 2.50
C MET A 104 8.19 -9.29 1.43
N CYS A 105 8.46 -9.82 0.22
CA CYS A 105 9.02 -9.05 -0.88
C CYS A 105 8.13 -7.85 -1.27
N VAL A 106 6.81 -8.03 -1.34
CA VAL A 106 5.92 -6.89 -1.68
C VAL A 106 5.88 -5.82 -0.59
N TYR A 107 5.98 -6.20 0.70
CA TYR A 107 6.13 -5.20 1.76
C TYR A 107 7.50 -4.53 1.74
N ALA A 108 8.57 -5.27 1.43
CA ALA A 108 9.91 -4.70 1.27
C ALA A 108 9.97 -3.71 0.09
N VAL A 109 9.38 -4.04 -1.05
CA VAL A 109 9.28 -3.13 -2.21
C VAL A 109 8.48 -1.88 -1.86
N ALA A 110 7.35 -2.01 -1.17
CA ALA A 110 6.57 -0.86 -0.71
C ALA A 110 7.37 0.02 0.26
N TRP A 111 8.06 -0.59 1.23
CA TRP A 111 8.91 0.13 2.18
C TRP A 111 10.04 0.88 1.46
N MET A 112 10.80 0.20 0.62
CA MET A 112 11.90 0.80 -0.15
C MET A 112 11.39 1.96 -1.02
N HIS A 113 10.27 1.78 -1.72
CA HIS A 113 9.65 2.81 -2.53
C HIS A 113 9.31 4.05 -1.70
N PHE A 114 8.45 3.92 -0.68
CA PHE A 114 7.99 5.09 0.08
C PHE A 114 9.09 5.76 0.91
N VAL A 115 10.06 4.99 1.42
CA VAL A 115 11.23 5.55 2.12
C VAL A 115 12.15 6.29 1.14
N SER A 116 12.35 5.76 -0.08
CA SER A 116 13.14 6.46 -1.10
C SER A 116 12.46 7.75 -1.58
N GLU A 117 11.14 7.74 -1.77
CA GLU A 117 10.36 8.93 -2.14
C GLU A 117 10.41 10.01 -1.04
N TRP A 118 10.54 9.61 0.22
CA TRP A 118 10.68 10.53 1.35
C TRP A 118 12.11 11.07 1.51
N LEU A 119 13.11 10.20 1.55
CA LEU A 119 14.48 10.55 1.95
C LEU A 119 15.39 10.91 0.77
N VAL A 120 15.20 10.26 -0.39
CA VAL A 120 16.09 10.37 -1.56
C VAL A 120 15.49 11.28 -2.62
N PHE A 121 14.33 10.90 -3.18
CA PHE A 121 13.69 11.65 -4.27
C PHE A 121 12.93 12.88 -3.79
N ARG A 122 12.57 12.91 -2.50
CA ARG A 122 11.90 14.04 -1.82
C ARG A 122 10.58 14.47 -2.48
N THR A 123 9.94 13.57 -3.19
CA THR A 123 8.63 13.73 -3.84
C THR A 123 7.48 13.56 -2.85
N ALA A 124 7.73 12.88 -1.73
CA ALA A 124 6.81 12.74 -0.60
C ALA A 124 7.35 13.44 0.65
N LYS A 125 6.43 13.91 1.50
CA LYS A 125 6.75 14.45 2.83
C LYS A 125 6.00 13.70 3.91
N TRP A 126 6.56 13.70 5.12
CA TRP A 126 5.89 13.12 6.27
C TRP A 126 4.55 13.82 6.53
N GLY A 127 3.49 13.03 6.70
CA GLY A 127 2.11 13.53 6.85
C GLY A 127 1.07 12.44 6.57
N GLU A 128 -0.21 12.82 6.61
CA GLU A 128 -1.36 11.89 6.50
C GLU A 128 -1.29 10.99 5.25
N GLY A 129 -0.78 11.50 4.13
CA GLY A 129 -0.64 10.71 2.90
C GLY A 129 0.43 9.60 2.97
N LEU A 130 1.62 9.92 3.50
CA LEU A 130 2.77 9.01 3.49
C LEU A 130 2.82 8.08 4.71
N ALA A 131 2.34 8.54 5.87
CA ALA A 131 2.51 7.83 7.14
C ALA A 131 1.84 6.45 7.13
N GLY A 132 0.61 6.36 6.59
CA GLY A 132 -0.13 5.10 6.49
C GLY A 132 0.65 4.02 5.73
N PRO A 133 1.03 4.25 4.46
CA PRO A 133 1.83 3.30 3.69
C PRO A 133 3.13 2.86 4.37
N VAL A 134 3.89 3.79 4.95
CA VAL A 134 5.17 3.48 5.62
C VAL A 134 4.96 2.65 6.88
N ILE A 135 3.98 2.98 7.72
CA ILE A 135 3.68 2.23 8.94
C ILE A 135 3.22 0.81 8.59
N VAL A 136 2.31 0.67 7.63
CA VAL A 136 1.79 -0.64 7.19
C VAL A 136 2.92 -1.48 6.61
N SER A 137 3.76 -0.93 5.72
CA SER A 137 4.85 -1.71 5.10
C SER A 137 5.92 -2.11 6.12
N THR A 138 6.33 -1.18 6.99
CA THR A 138 7.36 -1.45 8.02
C THR A 138 6.86 -2.44 9.05
N GLY A 139 5.68 -2.19 9.63
CA GLY A 139 5.09 -3.04 10.67
C GLY A 139 4.81 -4.46 10.17
N SER A 140 4.27 -4.59 8.95
CA SER A 140 4.01 -5.92 8.36
C SER A 140 5.31 -6.67 8.09
N LEU A 141 6.33 -5.99 7.54
CA LEU A 141 7.61 -6.64 7.24
C LEU A 141 8.31 -7.13 8.50
N ILE A 142 8.34 -6.31 9.56
CA ILE A 142 8.91 -6.69 10.86
C ILE A 142 8.11 -7.85 11.47
N TRP A 143 6.77 -7.77 11.45
CA TRP A 143 5.94 -8.83 12.01
C TRP A 143 6.15 -10.16 11.28
N MET A 144 6.20 -10.15 9.94
CA MET A 144 6.48 -11.35 9.16
C MET A 144 7.88 -11.90 9.44
N PHE A 145 8.89 -11.03 9.52
CA PHE A 145 10.25 -11.47 9.83
C PHE A 145 10.33 -12.16 11.21
N LEU A 146 9.70 -11.59 12.24
CA LEU A 146 9.72 -12.14 13.60
C LEU A 146 8.88 -13.42 13.75
N GLN A 147 7.90 -13.64 12.88
CA GLN A 147 6.99 -14.79 12.95
C GLN A 147 7.32 -15.87 11.93
N TRP A 148 8.42 -15.76 11.18
CA TRP A 148 8.78 -16.72 10.14
C TRP A 148 8.65 -18.17 10.60
N GLY A 149 9.38 -18.56 11.65
CA GLY A 149 9.38 -19.94 12.17
C GLY A 149 8.09 -20.37 12.88
N SER A 150 7.10 -19.49 13.00
CA SER A 150 5.76 -19.85 13.52
C SER A 150 4.77 -20.22 12.42
N TYR A 151 5.06 -19.85 11.16
CA TYR A 151 4.19 -20.10 10.01
C TYR A 151 4.87 -20.95 8.94
N VAL A 152 6.18 -20.80 8.75
CA VAL A 152 6.95 -21.52 7.74
C VAL A 152 7.80 -22.59 8.44
N ASP A 153 7.51 -23.85 8.13
CA ASP A 153 8.27 -25.02 8.59
C ASP A 153 9.60 -25.18 7.85
#